data_AF-A0AAN0IQI3-F1
#
_entry.id   AF-A0AAN0IQI3-F1
#
_cell.length_a   1.000
_cell.length_b   1.000
_cell.length_c   1.000
_cell.angle_alpha   90.00
_cell.angle_beta   90.00
_cell.angle_gamma   90.00
#
_symmetry.space_group_name_H-M   'P 1'
#
loop_
_entity.id
_entity.type
_entity.pdbx_description
1 polymer ?
#
loop_
_entity_poly.entity_id
_entity_poly.type
_entity_poly.pdbx_seq_one_letter_code
_entity_poly.pdbx_strand_id
1 'polypeptide(L)'
;MKCPKYHLSDYIGDFSYLATTLRQMPADPNNTDKNAEKIEPMPSLADIKRVLTEHCILPLGSQAAHEKAPHIKSVMITGPRGTGKKSLVHAICTETGANLFNLTPSNVAGKFPGKAGLNMLLHMVFKVR
;
A
#
# COMPACT_ATOMS: atom_id res chain seq x y z
N MET A 1 2.22 -3.22 -20.41
CA MET A 1 3.00 -4.34 -19.83
C MET A 1 2.05 -5.12 -18.94
N LYS A 2 1.89 -6.44 -19.15
CA LYS A 2 1.12 -7.26 -18.22
C LYS A 2 1.92 -7.44 -16.94
N CYS A 3 1.29 -7.22 -15.79
CA CYS A 3 1.89 -7.49 -14.49
C CYS A 3 2.12 -9.00 -14.36
N PRO A 4 3.28 -9.46 -13.85
CA PRO A 4 3.40 -10.83 -13.36
C PRO A 4 2.31 -11.11 -12.33
N LYS A 5 1.68 -12.29 -12.44
CA LYS A 5 0.60 -12.69 -11.55
C LYS A 5 1.20 -13.11 -10.21
N TYR A 6 0.96 -12.31 -9.19
CA TYR A 6 1.24 -12.64 -7.80
C TYR A 6 -0.07 -12.57 -7.05
N HIS A 7 -0.29 -13.48 -6.11
CA HIS A 7 -1.50 -13.46 -5.30
C HIS A 7 -1.16 -13.01 -3.88
N LEU A 8 -2.11 -12.35 -3.22
CA LEU A 8 -1.91 -11.97 -1.82
C LEU A 8 -1.83 -13.20 -0.91
N SER A 9 -2.36 -14.35 -1.36
CA SER A 9 -2.22 -15.66 -0.71
C SER A 9 -0.76 -16.09 -0.55
N ASP A 10 0.11 -15.73 -1.48
CA ASP A 10 1.50 -16.20 -1.52
C ASP A 10 2.36 -15.63 -0.38
N TYR A 11 1.88 -14.56 0.26
CA TYR A 11 2.56 -13.87 1.35
C TYR A 11 2.24 -14.50 2.72
N ILE A 12 2.79 -15.66 3.06
CA ILE A 12 2.46 -16.33 4.33
C ILE A 12 3.09 -15.59 5.51
N GLY A 13 2.27 -15.19 6.50
CA GLY A 13 2.74 -14.51 7.69
C GLY A 13 1.78 -14.64 8.87
N ASP A 14 2.36 -14.78 10.06
CA ASP A 14 1.59 -14.96 11.30
C ASP A 14 0.95 -13.66 11.77
N PHE A 15 -0.23 -13.79 12.35
CA PHE A 15 -0.90 -12.68 13.03
C PHE A 15 -0.27 -12.49 14.42
N SER A 16 0.24 -11.29 14.69
CA SER A 16 0.84 -10.98 16.00
C SER A 16 -0.26 -10.56 16.99
N TYR A 17 -0.78 -11.53 17.75
CA TYR A 17 -1.82 -11.29 18.77
C TYR A 17 -1.31 -10.42 19.94
N LEU A 18 -0.08 -10.67 20.40
CA LEU A 18 0.56 -9.86 21.43
C LEU A 18 0.66 -8.39 21.00
N ALA A 19 0.95 -8.17 19.71
CA ALA A 19 1.02 -6.83 19.18
C ALA A 19 -0.33 -6.10 19.23
N THR A 20 -1.44 -6.79 18.94
CA THR A 20 -2.77 -6.19 19.06
C THR A 20 -3.14 -5.85 20.50
N THR A 21 -2.80 -6.71 21.46
CA THR A 21 -3.07 -6.45 22.88
C THR A 21 -2.26 -5.26 23.38
N LEU A 22 -0.97 -5.17 23.03
CA LEU A 22 -0.12 -4.03 23.40
C LEU A 22 -0.61 -2.71 22.82
N ARG A 23 -1.12 -2.70 21.57
CA ARG A 23 -1.69 -1.50 20.94
C ARG A 23 -2.99 -1.03 21.61
N GLN A 24 -3.72 -1.93 22.29
CA GLN A 24 -4.97 -1.64 22.99
C GLN A 24 -4.76 -1.24 24.46
N MET A 25 -3.62 -1.60 25.05
CA MET A 25 -3.29 -1.19 26.41
C MET A 25 -3.07 0.33 26.45
N PRO A 26 -3.66 1.03 27.45
CA PRO A 26 -3.33 2.42 27.70
C PRO A 26 -1.85 2.54 28.08
N ALA A 27 -1.21 3.62 27.64
CA ALA A 27 0.16 3.92 28.03
C ALA A 27 0.17 4.25 29.53
N ASP A 28 0.67 3.32 30.34
CA ASP A 28 0.82 3.34 31.81
C ASP A 28 -0.46 3.62 32.65
N PRO A 29 -1.00 2.64 33.42
CA PRO A 29 -2.09 2.90 34.36
C PRO A 29 -1.68 3.71 35.61
N ASN A 30 -0.38 3.92 35.85
CA ASN A 30 0.15 4.50 37.09
C ASN A 30 0.94 5.80 36.92
N ASN A 31 1.07 6.35 35.70
CA ASN A 31 1.74 7.63 35.49
C ASN A 31 0.90 8.57 34.62
N THR A 32 0.68 9.80 35.13
CA THR A 32 -0.10 10.87 34.48
C THR A 32 0.75 11.68 33.49
N ASP A 33 1.92 11.18 33.13
CA ASP A 33 2.80 11.79 32.14
C ASP A 33 2.32 11.39 30.73
N LYS A 34 1.74 12.37 30.02
CA LYS A 34 1.16 12.23 28.66
C LYS A 34 2.16 11.81 27.56
N ASN A 35 3.38 11.44 27.95
CA ASN A 35 4.49 11.00 27.12
C ASN A 35 4.90 9.55 27.40
N ALA A 36 4.07 8.74 28.07
CA ALA A 36 4.29 7.30 28.15
C ALA A 36 4.33 6.72 26.72
N GLU A 37 5.52 6.30 26.30
CA GLU A 37 5.81 5.84 24.95
C GLU A 37 4.98 4.57 24.68
N LYS A 38 3.96 4.70 23.84
CA LYS A 38 3.17 3.56 23.38
C LYS A 38 4.13 2.60 22.68
N ILE A 39 4.39 1.46 23.33
CA ILE A 39 5.26 0.42 22.77
C ILE A 39 4.64 -0.07 21.47
N GLU A 40 5.23 0.31 20.34
CA GLU A 40 4.80 -0.18 19.03
C GLU A 40 5.52 -1.49 18.71
N PRO A 41 4.81 -2.63 18.74
CA PRO A 41 5.41 -3.92 18.46
C PRO A 41 5.80 -4.02 16.99
N MET A 42 6.87 -4.79 16.73
CA MET A 42 7.35 -5.04 15.37
C MET A 42 6.21 -5.55 14.46
N PRO A 43 6.00 -4.94 13.29
CA PRO A 43 4.89 -5.30 12.41
C PRO A 43 5.13 -6.67 11.77
N SER A 44 4.07 -7.48 11.73
CA SER A 44 4.06 -8.76 11.03
C SER A 44 3.65 -8.61 9.56
N LEU A 45 3.91 -9.62 8.74
CA LEU A 45 3.44 -9.61 7.34
C LEU A 45 1.90 -9.62 7.26
N ALA A 46 1.21 -10.19 8.24
CA ALA A 46 -0.25 -10.14 8.35
C ALA A 46 -0.75 -8.70 8.55
N ASP A 47 -0.05 -7.89 9.37
CA ASP A 47 -0.38 -6.47 9.54
C ASP A 47 -0.24 -5.72 8.21
N ILE A 48 0.83 -5.98 7.45
CA ILE A 48 1.07 -5.34 6.14
C ILE A 48 -0.05 -5.69 5.15
N LYS A 49 -0.45 -6.98 5.09
CA LYS A 49 -1.58 -7.41 4.24
C LYS A 49 -2.86 -6.69 4.60
N ARG A 50 -3.16 -6.61 5.90
CA ARG A 50 -4.38 -5.95 6.39
C ARG A 50 -4.41 -4.48 5.96
N VAL A 51 -3.32 -3.74 6.23
CA VAL A 51 -3.20 -2.33 5.86
C VAL A 51 -3.36 -2.14 4.35
N LEU A 52 -2.74 -2.99 3.53
CA LEU A 52 -2.88 -2.90 2.08
C LEU A 52 -4.27 -3.28 1.58
N THR A 53 -4.91 -4.27 2.21
CA THR A 53 -6.26 -4.67 1.83
C THR A 53 -7.24 -3.55 2.15
N GLU A 54 -7.16 -3.00 3.35
CA GLU A 54 -8.06 -1.95 3.84
C GLU A 54 -7.94 -0.65 3.04
N HIS A 55 -6.72 -0.27 2.69
CA HIS A 55 -6.45 1.04 2.08
C HIS A 55 -6.29 1.01 0.56
N CYS A 56 -5.88 -0.12 -0.03
CA CYS A 56 -5.73 -0.24 -1.48
C CYS A 56 -6.84 -1.08 -2.12
N ILE A 57 -7.14 -2.25 -1.55
CA ILE A 57 -8.04 -3.23 -2.21
C ILE A 57 -9.51 -2.86 -2.00
N LEU A 58 -9.93 -2.61 -0.75
CA LEU A 58 -11.32 -2.30 -0.44
C LEU A 58 -11.85 -1.06 -1.17
N PRO A 59 -11.12 0.07 -1.23
CA PRO A 59 -11.63 1.27 -1.89
C PRO A 59 -11.65 1.14 -3.42
N LEU A 60 -10.92 0.19 -4.00
CA LEU A 60 -10.94 -0.12 -5.43
C LEU A 60 -12.04 -1.14 -5.78
N GLY A 61 -12.38 -2.04 -4.86
CA GLY A 61 -13.36 -3.10 -5.09
C GLY A 61 -14.83 -2.69 -4.87
N SER A 62 -15.12 -1.67 -4.08
CA SER A 62 -16.52 -1.26 -3.79
C SER A 62 -16.66 0.24 -3.53
N GLN A 63 -17.66 0.86 -4.17
CA GLN A 63 -18.00 2.27 -3.98
C GLN A 63 -18.46 2.57 -2.54
N ALA A 64 -19.24 1.68 -1.93
CA ALA A 64 -19.68 1.84 -0.54
C ALA A 64 -18.52 1.74 0.45
N ALA A 65 -17.50 0.93 0.15
CA ALA A 65 -16.27 0.90 0.92
C ALA A 65 -15.43 2.16 0.68
N HIS A 66 -15.41 2.69 -0.55
CA HIS A 66 -14.69 3.92 -0.89
C HIS A 66 -15.23 5.16 -0.16
N GLU A 67 -16.56 5.25 0.05
CA GLU A 67 -17.20 6.36 0.75
C GLU A 67 -17.01 6.29 2.28
N LYS A 68 -16.91 5.07 2.84
CA LYS A 68 -16.75 4.84 4.28
C LYS A 68 -15.28 4.79 4.71
N ALA A 69 -14.39 4.35 3.83
CA ALA A 69 -12.97 4.26 4.11
C ALA A 69 -12.32 5.65 4.11
N PRO A 70 -11.26 5.87 4.90
CA PRO A 70 -10.48 7.09 4.83
C PRO A 70 -9.93 7.30 3.42
N HIS A 71 -10.07 8.53 2.90
CA HIS A 71 -9.64 8.89 1.54
C HIS A 71 -8.11 8.90 1.40
N ILE A 72 -7.53 7.74 1.18
CA ILE A 72 -6.10 7.60 0.92
C ILE A 72 -5.82 7.80 -0.55
N LYS A 73 -5.08 8.88 -0.84
CA LYS A 73 -4.69 9.27 -2.20
C LYS A 73 -3.43 8.54 -2.68
N SER A 74 -2.55 8.14 -1.75
CA SER A 74 -1.29 7.50 -2.07
C SER A 74 -0.81 6.60 -0.94
N VAL A 75 -0.14 5.51 -1.31
CA VAL A 75 0.50 4.57 -0.38
C VAL A 75 1.97 4.43 -0.78
N MET A 76 2.87 4.47 0.20
CA MET A 76 4.30 4.29 0.00
C MET A 76 4.77 3.00 0.66
N ILE A 77 5.41 2.12 -0.12
CA ILE A 77 6.01 0.88 0.36
C ILE A 77 7.53 1.05 0.35
N THR A 78 8.15 1.10 1.54
CA THR A 78 9.59 1.28 1.72
C THR A 78 10.23 0.11 2.47
N GLY A 79 11.55 -0.06 2.32
CA GLY A 79 12.33 -1.10 3.00
C GLY A 79 13.60 -1.51 2.22
N PRO A 80 14.46 -2.36 2.81
CA PRO A 80 15.69 -2.86 2.18
C PRO A 80 15.47 -3.54 0.83
N ARG A 81 16.52 -3.64 0.00
CA ARG A 81 16.43 -4.38 -1.28
C ARG A 81 16.17 -5.87 -0.99
N GLY A 82 15.37 -6.52 -1.83
CA GLY A 82 15.01 -7.94 -1.66
C GLY A 82 13.73 -8.22 -0.87
N THR A 83 13.11 -7.23 -0.20
CA THR A 83 11.90 -7.45 0.63
C THR A 83 10.58 -7.63 -0.15
N GLY A 84 10.63 -7.95 -1.45
CA GLY A 84 9.41 -8.23 -2.23
C GLY A 84 8.49 -7.04 -2.51
N LYS A 85 8.91 -5.78 -2.25
CA LYS A 85 8.08 -4.57 -2.47
C LYS A 85 7.44 -4.48 -3.86
N LYS A 86 8.22 -4.80 -4.91
CA LYS A 86 7.69 -4.81 -6.28
C LYS A 86 6.64 -5.91 -6.44
N SER A 87 6.92 -7.11 -5.95
CA SER A 87 5.97 -8.23 -6.00
C SER A 87 4.66 -7.88 -5.28
N LEU A 88 4.73 -7.12 -4.19
CA LEU A 88 3.56 -6.71 -3.40
C LEU A 88 2.64 -5.77 -4.18
N VAL A 89 3.22 -4.83 -4.94
CA VAL A 89 2.45 -3.96 -5.85
C VAL A 89 1.76 -4.79 -6.93
N HIS A 90 2.44 -5.76 -7.52
CA HIS A 90 1.84 -6.63 -8.54
C HIS A 90 0.71 -7.50 -7.97
N ALA A 91 0.84 -7.95 -6.71
CA ALA A 91 -0.22 -8.68 -6.03
C ALA A 91 -1.47 -7.82 -5.86
N ILE A 92 -1.34 -6.58 -5.40
CA ILE A 92 -2.46 -5.63 -5.29
C ILE A 92 -3.14 -5.41 -6.65
N CYS A 93 -2.37 -5.21 -7.72
CA CYS A 93 -2.93 -5.05 -9.07
C CYS A 93 -3.64 -6.31 -9.55
N THR A 94 -3.18 -7.50 -9.16
CA THR A 94 -3.81 -8.77 -9.51
C THR A 94 -5.14 -8.96 -8.76
N GLU A 95 -5.17 -8.69 -7.46
CA GLU A 95 -6.39 -8.82 -6.62
C GLU A 95 -7.47 -7.80 -7.02
N THR A 96 -7.07 -6.59 -7.40
CA THR A 96 -8.01 -5.51 -7.77
C THR A 96 -8.36 -5.49 -9.26
N GLY A 97 -7.65 -6.27 -10.08
CA GLY A 97 -7.75 -6.18 -11.54
C GLY A 97 -7.30 -4.83 -12.12
N ALA A 98 -6.58 -4.02 -11.35
CA ALA A 98 -6.18 -2.68 -11.73
C ALA A 98 -4.97 -2.66 -12.68
N ASN A 99 -4.90 -1.63 -13.52
CA ASN A 99 -3.76 -1.41 -14.42
C ASN A 99 -2.61 -0.72 -13.69
N LEU A 100 -1.42 -1.31 -13.73
CA LEU A 100 -0.21 -0.72 -13.17
C LEU A 100 0.48 0.21 -14.18
N PHE A 101 0.61 1.49 -13.83
CA PHE A 101 1.40 2.46 -14.56
C PHE A 101 2.77 2.64 -13.91
N ASN A 102 3.83 2.14 -14.57
CA ASN A 102 5.19 2.26 -14.05
C ASN A 102 5.86 3.55 -14.57
N LEU A 103 5.98 4.55 -13.69
CA LEU A 103 6.58 5.87 -13.95
C LEU A 103 8.07 5.96 -13.56
N THR A 104 8.79 4.83 -13.48
CA THR A 104 10.24 4.84 -13.19
C THR A 104 10.99 5.69 -14.24
N PRO A 105 12.00 6.50 -13.87
CA PRO A 105 12.74 7.35 -14.81
C PRO A 105 13.32 6.58 -15.99
N SER A 106 13.76 5.33 -15.81
CA SER A 106 14.23 4.47 -16.91
C SER A 106 13.15 4.14 -17.95
N ASN A 107 11.87 4.12 -17.55
CA ASN A 107 10.75 3.88 -18.46
C ASN A 107 10.22 5.16 -19.11
N VAL A 108 10.35 6.29 -18.42
CA VAL A 108 9.85 7.60 -18.87
C VAL A 108 10.88 8.31 -19.75
N ALA A 109 12.18 8.11 -19.48
CA ALA A 109 13.27 8.68 -20.26
C ALA A 109 13.18 8.26 -21.73
N GLY A 110 13.23 9.25 -22.63
CA GLY A 110 13.22 9.05 -24.09
C GLY A 110 11.85 8.80 -24.72
N LYS A 111 10.82 8.38 -23.96
CA LYS A 111 9.46 8.16 -24.50
C LYS A 111 8.61 9.43 -24.55
N PHE A 112 8.88 10.38 -23.67
CA PHE A 112 8.10 11.61 -23.52
C PHE A 112 9.02 12.83 -23.52
N PRO A 113 9.56 13.24 -24.69
CA PRO A 113 10.40 14.43 -24.76
C PRO A 113 9.59 15.72 -24.56
N GLY A 114 10.12 16.62 -23.73
CA GLY A 114 9.59 17.98 -23.53
C GLY A 114 8.23 18.06 -22.81
N LYS A 115 7.65 19.27 -22.83
CA LYS A 115 6.39 19.59 -22.13
C LYS A 115 5.16 18.90 -22.75
N ALA A 116 5.18 18.67 -24.06
CA ALA A 116 4.13 17.95 -24.78
C ALA A 116 4.06 16.46 -24.42
N GLY A 117 5.23 15.81 -24.27
CA GLY A 117 5.29 14.42 -23.82
C GLY A 117 4.72 14.22 -22.41
N LEU A 118 5.01 15.14 -21.49
CA LEU A 118 4.45 15.10 -20.13
C LEU A 118 2.92 15.23 -20.14
N ASN A 119 2.38 16.15 -20.94
CA ASN A 119 0.93 16.31 -21.10
C ASN A 119 0.28 15.05 -21.67
N MET A 120 0.93 14.39 -22.63
CA MET A 120 0.47 13.13 -23.19
C MET A 120 0.47 12.01 -22.14
N LEU A 121 1.50 11.92 -21.29
CA LEU A 121 1.56 10.95 -20.20
C LEU A 121 0.44 11.16 -19.19
N LEU A 122 0.21 12.41 -18.76
CA LEU A 122 -0.91 12.74 -17.87
C LEU A 122 -2.25 12.38 -18.51
N HIS A 123 -2.43 12.74 -19.78
CA HIS A 123 -3.64 12.39 -20.51
C HIS A 123 -3.86 10.88 -20.61
N MET A 124 -2.82 10.07 -20.86
CA MET A 124 -2.94 8.61 -20.86
C MET A 124 -3.35 8.05 -19.50
N VAL A 125 -2.81 8.59 -18.40
CA VAL A 125 -3.12 8.11 -17.05
C VAL A 125 -4.54 8.52 -16.64
N PHE A 126 -4.94 9.76 -16.91
CA PHE A 126 -6.27 10.26 -16.50
C PHE A 126 -7.40 9.79 -17.40
N LYS A 127 -7.15 9.48 -18.68
CA LYS A 127 -8.19 9.02 -19.62
C LYS A 127 -8.80 7.66 -19.23
N VAL A 128 -8.09 6.87 -18.43
CA VAL A 128 -8.53 5.52 -18.02
C VAL A 128 -9.43 5.55 -16.79
N ARG A 129 -9.63 6.71 -16.15
CA ARG A 129 -10.57 6.89 -15.04
C ARG A 129 -12.00 7.07 -15.56
#